data_AF-A0A6B0SCQ3-F1
#
_entry.id   AF-A0A6B0SCQ3-F1
#
_cell.length_a   1.000
_cell.length_b   1.000
_cell.length_c   1.000
_cell.angle_alpha   90.00
_cell.angle_beta   90.00
_cell.angle_gamma   90.00
#
_symmetry.space_group_name_H-M   'P 1'
#
loop_
_entity.id
_entity.type
_entity.pdbx_description
1 polymer ?
#
loop_
_entity_poly.entity_id
_entity_poly.type
_entity_poly.pdbx_seq_one_letter_code
_entity_poly.pdbx_strand_id
1 'polypeptide(L)'
;MSLLGVLVYVQAGFMFAALPLSLLAAYGFRGTPWGRVLSPLPVMEVAFSIGLGIGILGGSGDWLLVQAGAYGVGVVAVSLLSFRLARLATGGVRT
;
A
#
# COMPACT_ATOMS: atom_id res chain seq x y z
N MET A 1 5.83 2.12 27.49
CA MET A 1 5.50 1.75 26.10
C MET A 1 6.22 0.44 25.78
N SER A 2 5.55 -0.58 25.24
CA SER A 2 6.21 -1.85 24.89
C SER A 2 7.07 -1.69 23.63
N LEU A 3 8.11 -2.53 23.47
CA LEU A 3 8.92 -2.58 22.24
C LEU A 3 8.04 -2.76 20.99
N LEU A 4 7.06 -3.68 21.07
CA LEU A 4 6.10 -3.90 20.01
C LEU A 4 5.30 -2.64 19.68
N GLY A 5 4.86 -1.88 20.69
CA GLY A 5 4.21 -0.59 20.48
C GLY A 5 5.10 0.40 19.75
N VAL A 6 6.37 0.52 20.13
CA VAL A 6 7.35 1.38 19.43
C VAL A 6 7.46 0.99 17.95
N LEU A 7 7.60 -0.31 17.66
CA LEU A 7 7.73 -0.80 16.29
C LEU A 7 6.48 -0.51 15.44
N VAL A 8 5.28 -0.61 16.03
CA VAL A 8 4.02 -0.26 15.36
C VAL A 8 3.96 1.22 15.00
N TYR A 9 4.37 2.11 15.91
CA TYR A 9 4.40 3.55 15.62
C TYR A 9 5.47 3.92 14.60
N VAL A 10 6.64 3.28 14.65
CA VAL A 10 7.69 3.44 13.63
C VAL A 10 7.20 2.98 12.26
N GLN A 11 6.54 1.83 12.19
CA GLN A 11 5.90 1.33 10.97
C GLN A 11 4.89 2.35 10.42
N ALA A 12 4.00 2.88 11.26
CA ALA A 12 3.04 3.90 10.85
C ALA A 12 3.76 5.14 10.27
N GLY A 13 4.81 5.62 10.94
CA GLY A 13 5.63 6.72 10.45
C GLY A 13 6.22 6.47 9.06
N PHE A 14 6.78 5.29 8.83
CA PHE A 14 7.31 4.92 7.50
C PHE A 14 6.23 4.85 6.43
N MET A 15 5.05 4.29 6.73
CA MET A 15 3.94 4.21 5.79
C MET A 15 3.42 5.59 5.39
N PHE A 16 3.25 6.49 6.37
CA PHE A 16 2.83 7.87 6.08
C PHE A 16 3.89 8.65 5.29
N ALA A 17 5.18 8.40 5.55
CA ALA A 17 6.27 8.99 4.76
C ALA A 17 6.35 8.41 3.34
N ALA A 18 5.97 7.14 3.15
CA ALA A 18 5.97 6.47 1.86
C ALA A 18 4.83 6.95 0.95
N LEU A 19 3.69 7.39 1.50
CA LEU A 19 2.55 7.89 0.74
C LEU A 19 2.91 8.96 -0.31
N PRO A 20 3.54 10.10 0.03
CA PRO A 20 3.90 11.11 -0.98
C PRO A 20 4.87 10.55 -2.03
N LEU A 21 5.81 9.69 -1.64
CA LEU A 21 6.73 9.03 -2.58
C LEU A 21 5.99 8.08 -3.53
N SER A 22 4.99 7.36 -3.03
CA SER A 22 4.15 6.47 -3.83
C SER A 22 3.36 7.24 -4.90
N LEU A 23 2.85 8.42 -4.54
CA LEU A 23 2.15 9.32 -5.47
C LEU A 23 3.12 9.86 -6.52
N LEU A 24 4.28 10.36 -6.10
CA LEU A 24 5.32 10.82 -7.03
C LEU A 24 5.77 9.70 -7.99
N ALA A 25 5.90 8.47 -7.52
CA ALA A 25 6.21 7.33 -8.36
C ALA A 25 5.06 7.03 -9.35
N ALA A 26 3.83 6.93 -8.88
CA ALA A 26 2.68 6.64 -9.74
C ALA A 26 2.44 7.72 -10.81
N TYR A 27 2.56 9.00 -10.43
CA TYR A 27 2.35 10.12 -11.34
C TYR A 27 3.57 10.42 -12.22
N GLY A 28 4.78 10.34 -11.67
CA GLY A 28 6.03 10.63 -12.38
C GLY A 28 6.32 9.63 -13.50
N PHE A 29 5.88 8.38 -13.34
CA PHE A 29 6.01 7.35 -14.38
C PHE A 29 4.77 7.21 -15.27
N ARG A 30 3.79 8.12 -15.16
CA ARG A 30 2.55 8.05 -15.96
C ARG A 30 2.86 8.02 -17.46
N GLY A 31 2.21 7.13 -18.19
CA GLY A 31 2.42 6.94 -19.63
C GLY A 31 3.59 5.99 -19.98
N THR A 32 4.40 5.59 -19.01
CA THR A 32 5.45 4.57 -19.21
C THR A 32 4.94 3.18 -18.80
N PRO A 33 5.64 2.09 -19.20
CA PRO A 33 5.36 0.75 -18.67
C PRO A 33 5.41 0.69 -17.13
N TRP A 34 6.33 1.44 -16.52
CA TRP A 34 6.45 1.57 -15.06
C TRP A 34 5.25 2.26 -14.43
N GLY A 35 4.62 3.24 -15.10
CA GLY A 35 3.40 3.88 -14.59
C GLY A 35 2.26 2.87 -14.40
N ARG A 36 2.12 1.89 -15.29
CA ARG A 36 1.16 0.79 -15.11
C ARG A 36 1.54 -0.07 -13.91
N VAL A 37 2.81 -0.44 -13.76
CA VAL A 37 3.28 -1.26 -12.62
C VAL A 37 3.06 -0.56 -11.29
N LEU A 38 3.41 0.72 -11.20
CA LEU A 38 3.45 1.50 -9.96
C LEU A 38 2.09 2.11 -9.58
N SER A 39 1.13 2.19 -10.50
CA SER A 39 -0.20 2.75 -10.22
C SER A 39 -0.95 2.18 -9.00
N PRO A 40 -0.77 0.92 -8.58
CA PRO A 40 -1.39 0.41 -7.35
C PRO A 40 -0.70 0.87 -6.06
N LEU A 41 0.53 1.42 -6.10
CA LEU A 41 1.28 1.78 -4.90
C LEU A 41 0.52 2.76 -3.98
N PRO A 42 -0.05 3.88 -4.45
CA PRO A 42 -0.77 4.78 -3.57
C PRO A 42 -1.98 4.13 -2.90
N VAL A 43 -2.69 3.25 -3.63
CA VAL A 43 -3.83 2.51 -3.10
C VAL A 43 -3.39 1.56 -1.99
N MET A 44 -2.29 0.84 -2.21
CA MET A 44 -1.69 -0.05 -1.22
C MET A 44 -1.33 0.70 0.07
N GLU A 45 -0.60 1.82 -0.05
CA GLU A 45 -0.16 2.61 1.10
C GLU A 45 -1.33 3.20 1.88
N VAL A 46 -2.34 3.76 1.20
CA VAL A 46 -3.53 4.30 1.86
C VAL A 46 -4.29 3.19 2.59
N ALA A 47 -4.52 2.06 1.93
CA ALA A 47 -5.31 0.98 2.48
C ALA A 47 -4.66 0.38 3.74
N PHE A 48 -3.36 0.10 3.69
CA PHE A 48 -2.66 -0.40 4.88
C PHE A 48 -2.51 0.68 5.96
N SER A 49 -2.38 1.96 5.61
CA SER A 49 -2.33 3.06 6.60
C SER A 49 -3.65 3.18 7.36
N ILE A 50 -4.78 3.04 6.67
CA ILE A 50 -6.12 2.99 7.29
C ILE A 50 -6.22 1.79 8.23
N GLY A 51 -5.86 0.59 7.75
CA GLY A 51 -5.93 -0.63 8.56
C GLY A 51 -5.06 -0.56 9.83
N LEU A 52 -3.85 -0.05 9.70
CA LEU A 52 -2.92 0.17 10.81
C LEU A 52 -3.44 1.26 11.76
N GLY A 53 -3.92 2.39 11.22
CA GLY A 53 -4.47 3.49 12.00
C GLY A 53 -5.66 3.07 12.86
N ILE A 54 -6.58 2.28 12.32
CA ILE A 54 -7.71 1.71 13.08
C ILE A 54 -7.19 0.86 14.24
N GLY A 55 -6.16 0.03 14.01
CA GLY A 55 -5.54 -0.80 15.05
C GLY A 55 -4.89 0.03 16.16
N ILE A 56 -4.16 1.08 15.80
CA ILE A 56 -3.50 1.99 16.76
C ILE A 56 -4.55 2.75 17.60
N LEU A 57 -5.65 3.19 16.98
CA LEU A 57 -6.71 3.95 17.65
C LEU A 57 -7.67 3.07 18.48
N GLY A 58 -7.46 1.74 18.51
CA GLY A 58 -8.32 0.82 19.25
C GLY A 58 -9.71 0.66 18.65
N GLY A 59 -9.82 0.70 17.32
CA GLY A 59 -11.08 0.51 16.62
C GLY A 59 -11.74 -0.83 16.96
N SER A 60 -13.07 -0.81 17.09
CA SER A 60 -13.89 -1.97 17.48
C SER A 60 -15.24 -1.96 16.76
N GLY A 61 -15.99 -3.06 16.87
CA GLY A 61 -17.30 -3.22 16.19
C GLY A 61 -17.15 -3.16 14.67
N ASP A 62 -17.94 -2.32 14.02
CA ASP A 62 -17.94 -2.14 12.55
C ASP A 62 -16.58 -1.71 11.99
N TRP A 63 -15.74 -1.06 12.79
CA TRP A 63 -14.39 -0.69 12.40
C TRP A 63 -13.50 -1.90 12.11
N LEU A 64 -13.79 -3.08 12.67
CA LEU A 64 -13.06 -4.31 12.34
C LEU A 64 -13.33 -4.76 10.89
N LEU A 65 -14.56 -4.55 10.40
CA LEU A 65 -14.89 -4.82 9.00
C LEU A 65 -14.19 -3.84 8.06
N VAL A 66 -14.15 -2.55 8.45
CA VAL A 66 -13.40 -1.52 7.71
C VAL A 66 -11.89 -1.85 7.68
N GLN A 67 -11.33 -2.25 8.82
CA GLN A 67 -9.93 -2.66 8.92
C GLN A 67 -9.63 -3.87 8.05
N ALA A 68 -10.46 -4.92 8.11
CA ALA A 68 -10.32 -6.11 7.27
C ALA A 68 -10.44 -5.76 5.77
N GLY A 69 -11.41 -4.90 5.41
CA GLY A 69 -11.57 -4.40 4.05
C GLY A 69 -10.34 -3.63 3.56
N ALA A 70 -9.77 -2.77 4.40
CA ALA A 70 -8.57 -2.01 4.08
C ALA A 70 -7.36 -2.94 3.86
N TYR A 71 -7.16 -3.94 4.72
CA TYR A 71 -6.13 -4.97 4.47
C TYR A 71 -6.38 -5.75 3.19
N GLY A 72 -7.63 -6.14 2.90
CA GLY A 72 -7.99 -6.82 1.67
C GLY A 72 -7.65 -6.02 0.41
N VAL A 73 -7.99 -4.72 0.41
CA VAL A 73 -7.62 -3.79 -0.68
C VAL A 73 -6.11 -3.70 -0.84
N GLY A 74 -5.36 -3.56 0.27
CA GLY A 74 -3.90 -3.52 0.24
C GLY A 74 -3.28 -4.80 -0.33
N VAL A 75 -3.79 -5.97 0.06
CA VAL A 75 -3.36 -7.29 -0.46
C VAL A 75 -3.61 -7.41 -1.96
N VAL A 76 -4.77 -6.96 -2.44
CA VAL A 76 -5.07 -6.95 -3.88
C VAL A 76 -4.15 -6.01 -4.63
N ALA A 77 -3.89 -4.80 -4.10
CA ALA A 77 -3.01 -3.82 -4.70
C ALA A 77 -1.56 -4.31 -4.81
N VAL A 78 -0.99 -4.89 -3.74
CA VAL A 78 0.38 -5.45 -3.78
C VAL A 78 0.47 -6.66 -4.70
N SER A 79 -0.56 -7.50 -4.75
CA SER A 79 -0.63 -8.66 -5.65
C SER A 79 -0.63 -8.21 -7.11
N LEU A 80 -1.44 -7.20 -7.44
CA LEU A 80 -1.50 -6.63 -8.79
C LEU A 80 -0.18 -5.97 -9.19
N LEU A 81 0.45 -5.21 -8.28
CA LEU A 81 1.76 -4.61 -8.50
C LEU A 81 2.82 -5.68 -8.76
N SER A 82 2.87 -6.72 -7.92
CA SER A 82 3.83 -7.84 -8.05
C SER A 82 3.64 -8.57 -9.37
N PHE A 83 2.39 -8.84 -9.76
CA PHE A 83 2.07 -9.45 -11.05
C PHE A 83 2.53 -8.59 -12.23
N ARG A 84 2.26 -7.28 -12.19
CA ARG A 84 2.67 -6.35 -13.25
C ARG A 84 4.19 -6.23 -13.33
N LEU A 85 4.88 -6.20 -12.19
CA LEU A 85 6.33 -6.19 -12.12
C LEU A 85 6.93 -7.46 -12.73
N ALA A 86 6.40 -8.63 -12.36
CA ALA A 86 6.83 -9.91 -12.92
C ALA A 86 6.64 -9.96 -14.45
N ARG A 87 5.53 -9.44 -14.97
CA ARG A 87 5.31 -9.33 -16.41
C ARG A 87 6.27 -8.37 -17.10
N LEU A 88 6.59 -7.24 -16.47
CA LEU A 88 7.56 -6.30 -17.00
C LEU A 88 8.96 -6.92 -17.06
N ALA A 89 9.38 -7.60 -16.00
CA ALA A 89 10.69 -8.26 -15.91
C ALA A 89 10.86 -9.42 -16.92
N THR A 90 9.76 -10.11 -17.25
CA THR A 90 9.76 -11.24 -18.20
C THR A 90 9.54 -10.82 -19.67
N GLY A 91 9.46 -9.52 -19.96
CA GLY A 91 9.25 -9.01 -21.33
C GLY A 91 7.83 -9.23 -21.86
N GLY A 92 6.86 -9.55 -21.00
CA GLY A 92 5.47 -9.81 -21.36
C GLY A 92 4.65 -8.57 -21.74
N VAL A 93 5.27 -7.39 -21.78
CA VAL A 93 4.63 -6.13 -22.18
C VAL A 93 4.77 -5.98 -23.69
N ARG A 94 3.91 -6.68 -24.45
CA ARG A 94 3.57 -6.25 -25.81
C ARG A 94 2.72 -4.99 -25.66
N THR A 95 3.25 -3.88 -26.16
CA THR A 95 2.67 -2.54 -26.19
C THR A 95 1.27 -2.52 -26.77
#